data_AF-A0A9E5RN51-F1
#
_entry.id   AF-A0A9E5RN51-F1
#
_cell.length_a   1.000
_cell.length_b   1.000
_cell.length_c   1.000
_cell.angle_alpha   90.00
_cell.angle_beta   90.00
_cell.angle_gamma   90.00
#
_symmetry.space_group_name_H-M   'P 1'
#
loop_
_entity.id
_entity.type
_entity.pdbx_description
1 polymer ?
#
loop_
_entity_poly.entity_id
_entity_poly.type
_entity_poly.pdbx_seq_one_letter_code
_entity_poly.pdbx_strand_id
1 'polypeptide(L)'
;MPRSQLSDLYELLQTWKQAEGEADRPGWREQIPFLSQNRQPENIADLVTLGDYWLASAIRQELIQPLQLEDLPEWEKLPDRWQDLVRRDRQGQLDPEGELSGCPYRLGPVPCIAYRVEEFEELGWTPTDW
;
A
#
# COMPACT_ATOMS: atom_id res chain seq x y z
N MET A 1 13.67 -12.30 -9.19
CA MET A 1 13.51 -11.00 -8.50
C MET A 1 12.08 -10.51 -8.71
N PRO A 2 11.25 -10.39 -7.66
CA PRO A 2 9.82 -10.11 -7.75
C PRO A 2 9.55 -8.59 -7.83
N ARG A 3 10.17 -7.90 -8.79
CA ARG A 3 9.94 -6.46 -9.00
C ARG A 3 8.65 -6.19 -9.79
N SER A 4 8.26 -7.10 -10.67
CA SER A 4 7.03 -6.98 -11.47
C SER A 4 5.78 -6.97 -10.60
N GLN A 5 5.73 -7.83 -9.58
CA GLN A 5 4.50 -8.05 -8.84
C GLN A 5 3.97 -6.82 -8.08
N LEU A 6 4.86 -5.94 -7.58
CA LEU A 6 4.44 -4.73 -6.86
C LEU A 6 4.01 -3.60 -7.79
N SER A 7 4.68 -3.43 -8.95
CA SER A 7 4.24 -2.48 -9.97
C SER A 7 2.90 -2.88 -10.55
N ASP A 8 2.72 -4.18 -10.81
CA ASP A 8 1.47 -4.72 -11.38
C ASP A 8 0.29 -4.49 -10.42
N LEU A 9 0.50 -4.64 -9.10
CA LEU A 9 -0.52 -4.34 -8.09
C LEU A 9 -0.88 -2.86 -8.02
N TYR A 10 0.11 -1.98 -8.19
CA TYR A 10 -0.12 -0.54 -8.17
C TYR A 10 -0.87 -0.06 -9.43
N GLU A 11 -0.52 -0.59 -10.60
CA GLU A 11 -1.26 -0.33 -11.85
C GLU A 11 -2.72 -0.82 -11.76
N LEU A 12 -2.95 -1.94 -11.08
CA LEU A 12 -4.27 -2.49 -10.84
C LEU A 12 -5.13 -1.55 -9.98
N LEU A 13 -4.58 -0.98 -8.90
CA LEU A 13 -5.25 0.05 -8.09
C LEU A 13 -5.61 1.31 -8.91
N GLN A 14 -4.70 1.76 -9.78
CA GLN A 14 -4.96 2.93 -10.64
C GLN A 14 -6.11 2.68 -11.64
N THR A 15 -6.20 1.45 -12.15
CA THR A 15 -7.29 1.04 -13.06
C THR A 15 -8.64 1.04 -12.34
N TRP A 16 -8.68 0.64 -11.07
CA TRP A 16 -9.92 0.59 -10.27
C TRP A 16 -10.49 1.98 -10.03
N LYS A 17 -9.63 2.95 -9.64
CA LYS A 17 -10.06 4.34 -9.45
C LYS A 17 -10.61 4.95 -10.75
N GLN A 18 -10.02 4.63 -11.90
CA GLN A 18 -10.53 5.11 -13.20
C GLN A 18 -11.89 4.50 -13.53
N ALA A 19 -12.13 3.23 -13.18
CA ALA A 19 -13.42 2.57 -13.39
C ALA A 19 -14.55 3.15 -12.52
N GLU A 20 -14.27 3.55 -11.27
CA GLU A 20 -15.26 4.24 -10.42
C GLU A 20 -15.65 5.62 -10.96
N GLY A 21 -14.69 6.37 -11.53
CA GLY A 21 -14.93 7.68 -12.13
C GLY A 21 -15.63 7.66 -13.50
N GLU A 22 -15.70 6.50 -14.16
CA GLU A 22 -16.28 6.35 -15.52
C GLU A 22 -17.71 5.77 -15.51
N ALA A 23 -18.29 5.54 -14.33
CA ALA A 23 -19.65 5.04 -14.13
C ALA A 23 -20.77 6.01 -14.61
N ASP A 24 -20.42 7.20 -15.10
CA ASP A 24 -21.40 8.25 -15.47
C ASP A 24 -21.23 8.80 -16.90
N ARG A 25 -20.81 7.95 -17.87
CA ARG A 25 -20.71 8.35 -19.30
C ARG A 25 -21.64 7.53 -20.21
N PRO A 26 -22.31 8.19 -21.19
CA PRO A 26 -23.46 7.62 -21.91
C PRO A 26 -23.12 6.42 -22.82
N GLY A 27 -24.05 5.46 -22.90
CA GLY A 27 -23.96 4.12 -23.50
C GLY A 27 -23.71 3.98 -25.01
N TRP A 28 -22.98 4.91 -25.64
CA TRP A 28 -22.51 4.77 -27.03
C TRP A 28 -21.18 4.00 -27.12
N ARG A 29 -20.38 3.95 -26.04
CA ARG A 29 -19.12 3.17 -25.98
C ARG A 29 -19.35 1.67 -25.82
N GLU A 30 -20.48 1.25 -25.26
CA GLU A 30 -20.87 -0.15 -25.05
C GLU A 30 -21.13 -0.91 -26.37
N GLN A 31 -21.31 -0.20 -27.48
CA GLN A 31 -21.66 -0.75 -28.78
C GLN A 31 -20.44 -1.03 -29.69
N ILE A 32 -19.21 -0.79 -29.21
CA ILE A 32 -17.98 -0.95 -29.99
C ILE A 32 -17.16 -2.15 -29.47
N PRO A 33 -17.16 -3.31 -30.16
CA PRO A 33 -16.55 -4.56 -29.67
C PRO A 33 -15.06 -4.47 -29.33
N PHE A 34 -14.34 -3.52 -29.93
CA PHE A 34 -12.89 -3.32 -29.76
C PHE A 34 -12.54 -2.36 -28.60
N LEU A 35 -13.51 -1.61 -28.07
CA LEU A 35 -13.33 -0.72 -26.90
C LEU A 35 -13.79 -1.38 -25.59
N SER A 36 -14.63 -2.43 -25.66
CA SER A 36 -15.18 -3.14 -24.50
C SER A 36 -14.21 -4.11 -23.82
N GLN A 37 -12.90 -4.06 -24.09
CA GLN A 37 -11.89 -4.80 -23.32
C GLN A 37 -11.56 -4.13 -21.98
N ASN A 38 -12.47 -3.33 -21.44
CA ASN A 38 -12.38 -2.88 -20.07
C ASN A 38 -12.64 -4.11 -19.19
N ARG A 39 -11.56 -4.83 -18.84
CA ARG A 39 -11.58 -5.84 -17.79
C ARG A 39 -11.93 -5.10 -16.51
N GLN A 40 -13.23 -4.98 -16.25
CA GLN A 40 -13.75 -4.76 -14.92
C GLN A 40 -13.13 -5.89 -14.09
N PRO A 41 -12.24 -5.57 -13.14
CA PRO A 41 -11.58 -6.57 -12.33
C PRO A 41 -12.66 -7.20 -11.47
N GLU A 42 -12.95 -8.46 -11.73
CA GLU A 42 -14.09 -9.20 -11.18
C GLU A 42 -13.95 -9.46 -9.65
N ASN A 43 -12.87 -8.97 -9.04
CA ASN A 43 -12.58 -9.02 -7.61
C ASN A 43 -11.81 -7.75 -7.22
N ILE A 44 -12.55 -6.68 -6.88
CA ILE A 44 -11.97 -5.55 -6.15
C ILE A 44 -11.75 -6.04 -4.72
N ALA A 45 -10.51 -5.93 -4.24
CA ALA A 45 -10.16 -6.35 -2.89
C ALA A 45 -10.61 -5.28 -1.90
N ASP A 46 -11.35 -5.66 -0.86
CA ASP A 46 -11.77 -4.75 0.20
C ASP A 46 -10.60 -4.28 1.09
N LEU A 47 -9.50 -5.06 1.13
CA LEU A 47 -8.31 -4.77 1.92
C LEU A 47 -7.04 -5.22 1.20
N VAL A 48 -6.01 -4.38 1.22
CA VAL A 48 -4.68 -4.68 0.68
C VAL A 48 -3.60 -4.32 1.69
N THR A 49 -2.46 -5.02 1.63
CA THR A 49 -1.27 -4.61 2.38
C THR A 49 -0.37 -3.78 1.47
N LEU A 50 -0.05 -2.57 1.91
CA LEU A 50 0.78 -1.63 1.17
C LEU A 50 2.02 -1.27 2.00
N GLY A 51 3.18 -1.22 1.35
CA GLY A 51 4.40 -0.74 1.99
C GLY A 51 4.31 0.75 2.32
N ASP A 52 4.90 1.16 3.44
CA ASP A 52 4.85 2.55 3.93
C ASP A 52 5.31 3.59 2.89
N TYR A 53 6.35 3.23 2.12
CA TYR A 53 6.88 4.05 1.03
C TYR A 53 5.81 4.49 0.00
N TRP A 54 4.82 3.64 -0.26
CA TRP A 54 3.76 3.91 -1.23
C TRP A 54 2.52 4.55 -0.62
N LEU A 55 2.37 4.50 0.71
CA LEU A 55 1.18 4.95 1.41
C LEU A 55 0.88 6.44 1.16
N ALA A 56 1.90 7.30 1.22
CA ALA A 56 1.72 8.73 0.94
C ALA A 56 1.22 8.99 -0.49
N SER A 57 1.70 8.21 -1.47
CA SER A 57 1.26 8.34 -2.85
C SER A 57 -0.17 7.85 -3.04
N ALA A 58 -0.55 6.76 -2.37
CA ALA A 58 -1.90 6.21 -2.41
C ALA A 58 -2.93 7.19 -1.82
N ILE A 59 -2.60 7.86 -0.71
CA ILE A 59 -3.45 8.89 -0.10
C ILE A 59 -3.64 10.08 -1.04
N ARG A 60 -2.55 10.65 -1.58
CA ARG A 60 -2.62 11.81 -2.50
C ARG A 60 -3.44 11.53 -3.77
N GLN A 61 -3.40 10.29 -4.23
CA GLN A 61 -4.17 9.84 -5.39
C GLN A 61 -5.53 9.27 -5.00
N GLU A 62 -5.94 9.35 -3.73
CA GLU A 62 -7.21 8.84 -3.20
C GLU A 62 -7.47 7.39 -3.66
N LEU A 63 -6.42 6.55 -3.65
CA LEU A 63 -6.51 5.13 -4.01
C LEU A 63 -7.00 4.26 -2.84
N ILE A 64 -7.05 4.83 -1.64
CA ILE A 64 -7.51 4.19 -0.41
C ILE A 64 -8.42 5.15 0.35
N GLN A 65 -9.37 4.58 1.08
CA GLN A 65 -10.24 5.33 1.97
C GLN A 65 -9.66 5.37 3.40
N PRO A 66 -9.89 6.46 4.16
CA PRO A 66 -9.62 6.48 5.59
C PRO A 66 -10.41 5.40 6.33
N LEU A 67 -9.78 4.81 7.35
CA LEU A 67 -10.41 3.87 8.27
C LEU A 67 -11.13 4.64 9.39
N GLN A 68 -12.33 4.17 9.74
CA GLN A 68 -13.06 4.68 10.89
C GLN A 68 -12.60 3.96 12.15
N LEU A 69 -12.42 4.69 13.25
CA LEU A 69 -11.96 4.13 14.52
C LEU A 69 -12.99 3.16 15.11
N GLU A 70 -14.26 3.40 14.83
CA GLU A 70 -15.40 2.60 15.25
C GLU A 70 -15.34 1.16 14.69
N ASP A 71 -14.71 0.99 13.53
CA ASP A 71 -14.51 -0.32 12.89
C ASP A 71 -13.29 -1.08 13.47
N LEU A 72 -12.50 -0.44 14.34
CA LEU A 72 -11.25 -0.97 14.89
C LEU A 72 -11.31 -1.04 16.44
N PRO A 73 -12.03 -2.01 17.01
CA PRO A 73 -12.25 -2.09 18.47
C PRO A 73 -10.97 -2.33 19.28
N GLU A 74 -9.91 -2.83 18.66
CA GLU A 74 -8.62 -3.06 19.32
C GLU A 74 -7.60 -1.94 19.07
N TRP A 75 -8.00 -0.86 18.41
CA TRP A 75 -7.10 0.25 18.06
C TRP A 75 -6.39 0.84 19.28
N GLU A 76 -7.12 1.02 20.38
CA GLU A 76 -6.57 1.55 21.64
C GLU A 76 -5.52 0.65 22.30
N LYS A 77 -5.46 -0.65 21.93
CA LYS A 77 -4.43 -1.58 22.44
C LYS A 77 -3.09 -1.38 21.75
N LEU A 78 -3.07 -0.71 20.60
CA LEU A 78 -1.86 -0.47 19.84
C LEU A 78 -1.04 0.64 20.51
N PRO A 79 0.29 0.47 20.72
CA PRO A 79 1.13 1.55 21.23
C PRO A 79 1.05 2.83 20.38
N ASP A 80 1.03 4.01 21.02
CA ASP A 80 0.86 5.33 20.37
C ASP A 80 1.80 5.53 19.18
N ARG A 81 3.08 5.12 19.31
CA ARG A 81 4.07 5.21 18.23
C ARG A 81 3.61 4.58 16.90
N TRP A 82 2.78 3.54 16.96
CA TRP A 82 2.28 2.85 15.78
C TRP A 82 0.97 3.45 15.27
N GLN A 83 0.16 4.00 16.19
CA GLN A 83 -1.01 4.77 15.81
C GLN A 83 -0.61 6.03 15.04
N ASP A 84 0.42 6.75 15.52
CA ASP A 84 0.90 7.99 14.93
C ASP A 84 1.46 7.80 13.51
N LEU A 85 2.07 6.64 13.23
CA LEU A 85 2.70 6.36 11.92
C LEU A 85 1.70 6.24 10.76
N VAL A 86 0.44 5.95 11.07
CA VAL A 86 -0.62 5.76 10.06
C VAL A 86 -1.65 6.88 10.07
N ARG A 87 -1.51 7.88 10.97
CA ARG A 87 -2.29 9.12 10.91
C ARG A 87 -1.63 10.08 9.93
N ARG A 88 -2.35 10.40 8.85
CA ARG A 88 -1.82 11.22 7.78
C ARG A 88 -2.82 12.24 7.27
N ASP A 89 -2.28 13.36 6.78
CA ASP A 89 -3.04 14.35 6.06
C ASP A 89 -3.37 13.87 4.63
N ARG A 90 -4.17 14.66 3.90
CA ARG A 90 -4.50 14.38 2.49
C ARG A 90 -3.32 14.49 1.54
N GLN A 91 -2.19 15.04 1.99
CA GLN A 91 -0.94 15.06 1.24
C GLN A 91 -0.08 13.81 1.53
N GLY A 92 -0.56 12.90 2.37
CA GLY A 92 0.14 11.69 2.77
C GLY A 92 1.32 11.93 3.72
N GLN A 93 1.37 13.08 4.39
CA GLN A 93 2.35 13.39 5.44
C GLN A 93 1.82 12.97 6.81
N LEU A 94 2.72 12.70 7.76
CA LEU A 94 2.34 12.40 9.14
C LEU A 94 1.70 13.62 9.78
N ASP A 95 0.50 13.43 10.32
CA ASP A 95 -0.27 14.46 10.99
C ASP A 95 -1.02 13.86 12.18
N PRO A 96 -0.74 14.27 13.43
CA PRO A 96 -1.46 13.78 14.61
C PRO A 96 -2.97 14.04 14.57
N GLU A 97 -3.41 15.11 13.90
CA GLU A 97 -4.84 15.44 13.70
C GLU A 97 -5.40 14.87 12.39
N GLY A 98 -4.55 14.17 11.63
CA GLY A 98 -4.89 13.56 10.35
C GLY A 98 -5.83 12.36 10.45
N GLU A 99 -6.31 11.95 9.29
CA GLU A 99 -7.20 10.80 9.13
C GLU A 99 -6.40 9.49 9.27
N LEU A 100 -7.05 8.43 9.76
CA LEU A 100 -6.42 7.12 9.90
C LEU A 100 -6.31 6.46 8.52
N SER A 101 -5.10 6.40 7.96
CA SER A 101 -4.88 5.96 6.58
C SER A 101 -4.60 4.45 6.44
N GLY A 102 -4.63 3.69 7.55
CA GLY A 102 -4.36 2.26 7.53
C GLY A 102 -4.15 1.66 8.91
N CYS A 103 -3.91 0.35 8.97
CA CYS A 103 -3.55 -0.37 10.18
C CYS A 103 -2.20 -1.09 9.99
N PRO A 104 -1.24 -0.93 10.91
CA PRO A 104 0.07 -1.56 10.79
C PRO A 104 -0.04 -3.08 10.99
N TYR A 105 0.22 -3.86 9.92
CA TYR A 105 0.13 -5.32 9.96
C TYR A 105 1.48 -6.00 10.26
N ARG A 106 2.53 -5.63 9.53
CA ARG A 106 3.90 -6.13 9.75
C ARG A 106 4.91 -5.04 9.48
N LEU A 107 5.81 -4.85 10.43
CA LEU A 107 6.97 -3.96 10.34
C LEU A 107 8.19 -4.84 10.61
N GLY A 108 8.93 -5.16 9.55
CA GLY A 108 10.19 -5.91 9.65
C GLY A 108 11.38 -4.97 9.76
N PRO A 109 12.55 -5.44 10.21
CA PRO A 109 13.77 -4.66 10.14
C PRO A 109 14.08 -4.31 8.68
N VAL A 110 14.35 -3.03 8.43
CA VAL A 110 14.89 -2.48 7.18
C VAL A 110 16.12 -1.67 7.60
N PRO A 111 17.35 -1.88 7.08
CA PRO A 111 18.00 -3.00 6.42
C PRO A 111 18.83 -3.86 7.41
N CYS A 112 18.98 -5.16 7.19
CA CYS A 112 19.89 -6.02 7.96
C CYS A 112 20.83 -6.79 7.02
N ILE A 113 22.10 -6.87 7.37
CA ILE A 113 23.06 -7.72 6.67
C ILE A 113 22.88 -9.15 7.20
N ALA A 114 22.27 -10.02 6.41
CA ALA A 114 22.25 -11.45 6.67
C ALA A 114 23.48 -12.09 6.04
N TYR A 115 24.34 -12.70 6.84
CA TYR A 115 25.55 -13.39 6.36
C TYR A 115 25.71 -14.73 7.08
N ARG A 116 26.46 -15.64 6.45
CA ARG A 116 26.78 -16.96 7.02
C ARG A 116 28.04 -16.84 7.86
N VAL A 117 27.91 -17.00 9.17
CA VAL A 117 28.99 -16.76 10.14
C VAL A 117 30.22 -17.61 9.82
N GLU A 118 30.04 -18.92 9.59
CA GLU A 118 31.14 -19.86 9.35
C GLU A 118 32.03 -19.48 8.16
N GLU A 119 31.44 -19.05 7.03
CA GLU A 119 32.19 -18.64 5.83
C GLU A 119 32.98 -17.35 6.06
N PHE A 120 32.47 -16.47 6.90
CA PHE A 120 33.09 -15.18 7.20
C PHE A 120 34.21 -15.30 8.24
N GLU A 121 34.08 -16.25 9.17
CA GLU A 121 35.15 -16.63 10.09
C GLU A 121 36.35 -17.23 9.34
N GLU A 122 36.12 -18.09 8.34
CA GLU A 122 37.19 -18.62 7.47
C GLU A 122 37.94 -17.51 6.71
N LEU A 123 37.23 -16.45 6.33
CA LEU A 123 37.79 -15.27 5.67
C LEU A 123 38.42 -14.27 6.65
N GLY A 124 38.30 -14.49 7.96
CA GLY A 124 38.77 -13.57 9.01
C GLY A 124 38.09 -12.19 8.95
N TRP A 125 36.87 -12.12 8.43
CA TRP A 125 36.17 -10.86 8.15
C TRP A 125 34.78 -10.84 8.80
N THR A 126 34.34 -9.66 9.23
CA THR A 126 33.00 -9.43 9.78
C THR A 126 32.43 -8.16 9.16
N PRO A 127 31.18 -8.16 8.65
CA PRO A 127 30.55 -6.94 8.15
C PRO A 127 30.43 -5.93 9.29
N THR A 128 30.94 -4.72 9.06
CA THR A 128 30.90 -3.61 10.04
C THR A 128 30.08 -2.43 9.57
N ASP A 129 29.74 -2.37 8.28
CA ASP A 129 28.98 -1.29 7.66
C ASP A 129 28.11 -1.82 6.50
N TRP A 130 27.15 -1.00 6.05
CA TRP A 130 26.17 -1.29 4.99
C TRP A 130 26.76 -1.33 3.57
#